data_AF-A0A1B6MTA9-F1
#
_entry.id   AF-A0A1B6MTA9-F1
#
_cell.length_a   1.000
_cell.length_b   1.000
_cell.length_c   1.000
_cell.angle_alpha   90.00
_cell.angle_beta   90.00
_cell.angle_gamma   90.00
#
_symmetry.space_group_name_H-M   'P 1'
#
loop_
_entity.id
_entity.type
_entity.pdbx_description
1 polymer ?
#
loop_
_entity_poly.entity_id
_entity_poly.type
_entity_poly.pdbx_seq_one_letter_code
_entity_poly.pdbx_strand_id
1 'polypeptide(L)'
;FKSRHGIRELDVAGEKLSADREAANSFLETFKKETKDYDPDLVYNADETGLNWKALPRKTLASKREQSAPGHKVSKERVTILVCANSTGNHRLPLLMIGK
;
A
#
# COMPACT_ATOMS: atom_id res chain seq x y z
N PHE A 1 24.87 -14.36 15.01
CA PHE A 1 25.48 -13.50 13.96
C PHE A 1 25.00 -12.06 14.06
N LYS A 2 23.76 -11.71 13.68
CA LYS A 2 23.25 -10.31 13.71
C LYS A 2 23.45 -9.60 15.07
N SER A 3 22.99 -10.19 16.17
CA SER A 3 23.18 -9.63 17.53
C SER A 3 24.65 -9.60 18.00
N ARG A 4 25.48 -10.57 17.58
CA ARG A 4 26.89 -10.67 17.97
C ARG A 4 27.76 -9.63 17.24
N HIS A 5 27.34 -9.20 16.06
CA HIS A 5 28.03 -8.21 15.23
C HIS A 5 27.30 -6.86 15.17
N GLY A 6 26.29 -6.63 16.02
CA GLY A 6 25.55 -5.37 16.06
C GLY A 6 24.76 -5.03 14.79
N ILE A 7 24.46 -5.99 13.93
CA ILE A 7 23.73 -5.78 12.68
C ILE A 7 22.24 -5.62 13.00
N ARG A 8 21.69 -4.44 12.71
CA ARG A 8 20.27 -4.11 12.88
C ARG A 8 19.54 -4.25 11.54
N GLU A 9 18.36 -4.83 11.57
CA GLU A 9 17.42 -4.83 10.45
C GLU A 9 16.47 -3.65 10.67
N LEU A 10 16.51 -2.68 9.76
CA LEU A 10 15.71 -1.47 9.80
C LEU A 10 14.78 -1.49 8.59
N ASP A 11 13.47 -1.42 8.85
CA ASP A 11 12.50 -1.11 7.79
C ASP A 11 12.55 0.40 7.55
N VAL A 12 13.27 0.79 6.50
CA VAL A 12 13.38 2.19 6.10
C VAL A 12 12.14 2.53 5.26
N ALA A 13 11.10 3.03 5.91
CA ALA A 13 9.99 3.68 5.23
C ALA A 13 10.51 5.00 4.62
N GLY A 14 10.70 5.02 3.29
CA GLY A 14 11.39 6.10 2.58
C GLY A 14 10.80 7.50 2.75
N GLU A 15 9.52 7.61 3.15
CA GLU A 15 8.82 8.89 3.26
C GLU A 15 8.72 9.43 4.70
N LYS A 16 9.18 8.66 5.70
CA LYS A 16 9.00 9.01 7.12
C LYS A 16 9.60 10.36 7.50
N LEU A 17 10.61 10.82 6.77
CA LEU A 17 11.31 12.09 6.99
C LEU A 17 10.75 13.28 6.19
N SER A 18 9.84 13.05 5.23
CA SER A 18 9.30 14.09 4.34
C SER A 18 7.89 14.55 4.70
N ALA A 19 7.27 13.95 5.71
CA ALA A 19 5.88 14.25 6.07
C ALA A 19 5.78 15.55 6.89
N ASP A 20 5.19 16.59 6.29
CA ASP A 20 4.85 17.83 6.98
C ASP A 20 3.56 17.64 7.79
N ARG A 21 3.74 17.43 9.10
CA ARG A 21 2.63 17.21 10.03
C ARG A 21 1.83 18.48 10.28
N GLU A 22 2.47 19.65 10.23
CA GLU A 22 1.79 20.92 10.48
C GLU A 22 0.88 21.26 9.31
N ALA A 23 1.37 21.13 8.08
CA ALA A 23 0.56 21.29 6.88
C ALA A 23 -0.60 20.28 6.84
N ALA A 24 -0.36 19.02 7.20
CA ALA A 24 -1.42 18.01 7.26
C ALA A 24 -2.52 18.36 8.29
N ASN A 25 -2.13 18.83 9.48
CA ASN A 25 -3.10 19.25 10.51
C ASN A 25 -3.89 20.48 10.07
N SER A 26 -3.23 21.48 9.46
CA SER A 26 -3.91 22.66 8.90
C SER A 26 -4.92 22.29 7.81
N PHE A 27 -4.54 21.34 6.94
CA PHE A 27 -5.43 20.81 5.91
C PHE A 27 -6.63 20.08 6.53
N LEU A 28 -6.44 19.26 7.56
CA LEU A 28 -7.54 18.56 8.24
C LEU A 28 -8.60 19.52 8.79
N GLU A 29 -8.18 20.61 9.43
CA GLU A 29 -9.13 21.61 9.96
C GLU A 29 -9.87 22.34 8.83
N THR A 30 -9.18 22.66 7.75
CA THR A 30 -9.81 23.23 6.55
C THR A 30 -10.81 22.26 5.93
N PHE A 31 -10.41 21.00 5.73
CA PHE A 31 -11.26 19.96 5.15
C PHE A 31 -12.53 19.72 5.97
N LYS A 32 -12.42 19.64 7.31
CA LYS A 32 -13.59 19.52 8.20
C LYS A 32 -14.54 20.71 8.04
N LYS A 33 -14.01 21.93 7.92
CA LYS A 33 -14.82 23.13 7.74
C LYS A 33 -15.56 23.12 6.40
N GLU A 34 -14.90 22.72 5.32
CA GLU A 34 -15.50 22.65 3.98
C GLU A 34 -16.53 21.52 3.89
N THR A 35 -16.31 20.40 4.59
CA THR A 35 -17.20 19.22 4.54
C THR A 35 -18.32 19.24 5.59
N LYS A 36 -18.37 20.25 6.48
CA LYS A 36 -19.28 20.27 7.65
C LYS A 36 -20.77 20.15 7.30
N ASP A 37 -21.17 20.67 6.14
CA ASP A 37 -22.57 20.75 5.72
C ASP A 37 -22.97 19.59 4.78
N TYR A 38 -22.02 18.70 4.47
CA TYR A 38 -22.26 17.53 3.64
C TYR A 38 -22.60 16.32 4.51
N ASP A 39 -23.51 15.49 4.02
CA ASP A 39 -23.72 14.16 4.60
C ASP A 39 -22.43 13.33 4.46
N PRO A 40 -21.89 12.75 5.54
CA PRO A 40 -20.74 11.86 5.49
C PRO A 40 -20.86 10.73 4.47
N ASP A 41 -22.08 10.24 4.20
CA ASP A 41 -22.32 9.20 3.19
C ASP A 41 -22.07 9.68 1.74
N LEU A 42 -22.05 11.00 1.53
CA LEU A 42 -21.78 11.67 0.25
C LEU A 42 -20.35 12.19 0.12
N VAL A 43 -19.52 12.08 1.16
CA VAL A 43 -18.09 12.45 1.12
C VAL A 43 -17.28 11.22 0.72
N TYR A 44 -16.64 11.27 -0.45
CA TYR A 44 -15.81 10.18 -0.98
C TYR A 44 -14.34 10.54 -0.98
N ASN A 45 -13.51 9.53 -0.69
CA ASN A 45 -12.08 9.57 -0.97
C ASN A 45 -11.77 8.57 -2.09
N ALA A 46 -10.86 8.95 -2.99
CA ALA A 46 -10.36 8.07 -4.03
C ALA A 46 -8.84 8.14 -4.11
N ASP A 47 -8.18 6.99 -4.18
CA ASP A 47 -6.72 6.93 -4.29
C ASP A 47 -6.26 5.71 -5.09
N GLU A 48 -5.08 5.83 -5.69
CA GLU A 48 -4.46 4.79 -6.50
C GLU A 48 -3.61 3.85 -5.64
N THR A 49 -3.71 2.55 -5.88
CA THR A 49 -2.81 1.56 -5.28
C THR A 49 -2.31 0.56 -6.30
N GLY A 50 -1.07 0.09 -6.09
CA GLY A 50 -0.45 -0.92 -6.93
C GLY A 50 -0.81 -2.32 -6.49
N LEU A 51 -1.47 -3.09 -7.36
CA LEU A 51 -1.74 -4.51 -7.17
C LEU A 51 -0.66 -5.34 -7.89
N ASN A 52 0.14 -6.07 -7.12
CA ASN A 52 1.13 -7.00 -7.69
C ASN A 52 0.42 -8.26 -8.22
N TRP A 53 0.25 -8.31 -9.54
CA TRP A 53 -0.37 -9.41 -10.25
C TRP A 53 0.67 -10.51 -10.51
N LYS A 54 0.31 -11.78 -10.27
CA LYS A 54 1.21 -12.96 -10.43
C LYS A 54 2.52 -12.91 -9.62
N ALA A 55 2.58 -12.15 -8.53
CA ALA A 55 3.75 -12.20 -7.66
C ALA A 55 3.86 -13.59 -7.01
N LEU A 56 4.93 -14.32 -7.35
CA LEU A 56 5.25 -15.60 -6.71
C LEU A 56 5.73 -15.38 -5.27
N PRO A 57 5.55 -16.38 -4.38
CA PRO A 57 6.14 -16.35 -3.05
C PRO A 57 7.65 -16.07 -3.13
N ARG A 58 8.13 -15.16 -2.29
CA ARG A 58 9.56 -14.78 -2.22
C ARG A 58 10.48 -15.93 -1.78
N LYS A 59 9.91 -17.01 -1.24
CA LYS A 59 10.63 -18.16 -0.71
C LYS A 59 10.05 -19.44 -1.31
N THR A 60 10.89 -20.19 -2.00
CA THR A 60 10.57 -21.55 -2.45
C THR A 60 11.03 -22.52 -1.37
N LEU A 61 10.13 -23.38 -0.88
CA LEU A 61 10.51 -24.51 -0.04
C LEU A 61 10.91 -25.66 -0.97
N ALA A 62 12.16 -26.10 -0.87
CA ALA A 62 12.68 -27.23 -1.62
C ALA A 62 12.73 -28.47 -0.72
N SER A 63 12.39 -29.63 -1.27
CA SER A 63 12.49 -30.90 -0.56
C SER A 63 13.95 -31.31 -0.42
N LYS A 64 14.31 -31.98 0.70
CA LYS A 64 15.66 -32.57 0.87
C LYS A 64 16.02 -33.61 -0.19
N ARG A 65 15.04 -34.12 -0.95
CA ARG A 65 15.21 -35.09 -2.03
C ARG A 65 15.42 -34.44 -3.41
N GLU A 66 15.23 -33.13 -3.53
CA GLU A 66 15.47 -32.41 -4.78
C GLU A 66 16.96 -32.12 -4.95
N GLN A 67 17.55 -32.55 -6.07
CA GLN A 67 18.95 -32.27 -6.40
C GLN A 67 19.21 -30.79 -6.72
N SER A 68 18.19 -30.04 -7.14
CA SER A 68 18.28 -28.61 -7.41
C SER A 68 16.94 -27.92 -7.22
N ALA A 69 16.97 -26.68 -6.77
CA ALA A 69 15.83 -25.77 -6.71
C ALA A 69 16.18 -24.49 -7.48
N PRO A 70 16.12 -24.48 -8.82
CA PRO A 70 16.44 -23.31 -9.60
C PRO A 70 15.50 -22.15 -9.22
N GLY A 71 16.08 -21.01 -8.84
CA GLY A 71 15.30 -19.83 -8.47
C GLY A 71 14.47 -19.33 -9.64
N HIS A 72 13.21 -18.98 -9.38
CA HIS A 72 12.36 -18.36 -10.39
C HIS A 72 12.42 -16.83 -10.28
N LYS A 73 12.59 -16.13 -11.39
CA LYS A 73 12.49 -14.67 -11.42
C LYS A 73 11.03 -14.30 -11.19
N VAL A 74 10.72 -13.71 -10.05
CA VAL A 74 9.35 -13.27 -9.71
C VAL A 74 8.89 -12.27 -10.76
N SER A 75 7.74 -12.54 -11.39
CA SER A 75 7.06 -11.54 -12.22
C SER A 75 6.68 -10.37 -11.33
N LYS A 76 7.09 -9.16 -11.73
CA LYS A 76 6.75 -7.91 -11.06
C LYS A 76 5.64 -7.18 -11.81
N GLU A 77 4.77 -7.92 -12.50
CA GLU A 77 3.56 -7.36 -13.10
C GLU A 77 2.78 -6.64 -12.01
N ARG A 78 2.61 -5.33 -12.16
CA ARG A 78 1.89 -4.48 -11.22
C ARG A 78 0.86 -3.71 -12.01
N VAL A 79 -0.40 -3.89 -11.66
CA VAL A 79 -1.51 -3.13 -12.22
C VAL A 79 -1.89 -2.06 -11.21
N THR A 80 -2.18 -0.85 -11.67
CA THR A 80 -2.69 0.20 -10.79
C THR A 80 -4.19 0.05 -10.71
N ILE A 81 -4.76 0.16 -9.51
CA ILE A 81 -6.20 0.21 -9.30
C ILE A 81 -6.54 1.51 -8.56
N LEU A 82 -7.61 2.17 -8.98
CA LEU A 82 -8.22 3.25 -8.23
C LEU A 82 -9.29 2.65 -7.31
N VAL A 83 -9.18 2.98 -6.02
CA VAL A 83 -10.13 2.61 -5.00
C VAL A 83 -10.89 3.86 -4.59
N CYS A 84 -12.21 3.78 -4.48
CA CYS A 84 -13.04 4.89 -4.04
C CYS A 84 -14.13 4.40 -3.07
N ALA A 85 -14.24 5.05 -1.91
CA ALA A 85 -15.21 4.72 -0.86
C ALA A 85 -15.67 5.98 -0.14
N ASN A 86 -16.87 5.93 0.45
CA ASN A 86 -17.36 7.03 1.25
C ASN A 86 -16.77 7.06 2.67
N SER A 87 -16.95 8.18 3.35
CA SER A 87 -16.32 8.44 4.65
C SER A 87 -16.82 7.53 5.76
N THR A 88 -18.05 7.02 5.66
CA THR A 88 -18.65 6.07 6.62
C THR A 88 -18.29 4.62 6.31
N GLY A 89 -17.79 4.32 5.11
CA GLY A 89 -17.39 2.99 4.65
C GLY A 89 -18.54 2.05 4.30
N ASN A 90 -19.79 2.55 4.29
CA ASN A 90 -20.96 1.74 3.92
C ASN A 90 -21.11 1.58 2.38
N HIS A 91 -20.44 2.42 1.59
CA HIS A 91 -20.46 2.38 0.14
C HIS A 91 -19.06 2.48 -0.46
N ARG A 92 -18.83 1.67 -1.50
CA ARG A 92 -17.62 1.69 -2.32
C ARG A 92 -17.96 1.56 -3.78
N LEU A 93 -17.25 2.28 -4.63
CA LEU A 93 -17.36 2.13 -6.07
C LEU A 93 -16.66 0.84 -6.53
N PRO A 94 -17.05 0.28 -7.69
CA PRO A 94 -16.28 -0.78 -8.33
C PRO A 94 -14.82 -0.37 -8.53
N LEU A 95 -13.89 -1.32 -8.37
CA LEU A 95 -12.48 -1.08 -8.62
C LEU A 95 -12.26 -0.69 -10.09
N LEU A 96 -11.55 0.41 -10.32
CA LEU A 96 -11.16 0.83 -11.65
C LEU A 96 -9.70 0.45 -11.89
N MET A 97 -9.46 -0.38 -12.90
CA MET A 97 -8.10 -0.74 -13.33
C MET A 97 -7.53 0.39 -14.20
N ILE A 98 -6.34 0.87 -13.85
CA ILE A 98 -5.60 1.91 -14.56
C ILE A 98 -4.29 1.29 -15.08
N GLY A 99 -4.15 1.19 -16.40
CA GLY A 99 -2.94 0.68 -17.06
C GLY A 99 -2.94 -0.82 -17.43
N LYS A 100 -1.81 -1.28 -17.97
CA LYS A 100 -1.51 -2.66 -18.38
C LYS A 100 -0.04 -2.99 -18.13
#